data_AF-A0AAD0LIT5-F1
#
_entry.id   AF-A0AAD0LIT5-F1
#
_cell.length_a   1.000
_cell.length_b   1.000
_cell.length_c   1.000
_cell.angle_alpha   90.00
_cell.angle_beta   90.00
_cell.angle_gamma   90.00
#
_symmetry.space_group_name_H-M   'P 1'
#
loop_
_entity.id
_entity.type
_entity.pdbx_description
1 polymer ?
#
loop_
_entity_poly.entity_id
_entity_poly.type
_entity_poly.pdbx_seq_one_letter_code
_entity_poly.pdbx_strand_id
1 'polypeptide(L)' 'MSDNEKFDFKKHWLDLTPDERKAFAEEAGTTSNYIQTHLTGRRKMPGKVLMEKLFKACKVRGWVRTKPELVIFFHS' A
#
# COMPACT_ATOMS: atom_id res chain seq x y z
N MET A 1 -1.29 -6.18 26.39
CA MET A 1 -1.94 -5.98 25.09
C MET A 1 -1.16 -4.90 24.38
N SER A 2 -0.12 -5.28 23.63
CA SER A 2 0.69 -4.32 22.89
C SER A 2 0.42 -4.55 21.41
N ASP A 3 -0.73 -4.08 20.96
CA ASP A 3 -1.06 -3.99 19.54
C ASP A 3 -0.19 -2.90 18.92
N ASN A 4 1.09 -3.22 18.77
CA ASN A 4 1.96 -2.58 17.81
C ASN A 4 1.51 -3.14 16.43
N GLU A 5 0.27 -2.82 16.03
CA GLU A 5 -0.32 -3.27 14.77
C GLU A 5 0.55 -2.69 13.65
N LYS A 6 1.53 -3.48 13.23
CA LYS A 6 2.34 -3.19 12.06
C LYS A 6 1.38 -3.04 10.90
N PHE A 7 1.51 -1.93 10.18
CA PHE A 7 0.73 -1.67 8.98
C PHE A 7 0.74 -2.89 8.05
N ASP A 8 -0.44 -3.41 7.71
CA ASP A 8 -0.60 -4.54 6.78
C ASP A 8 -1.29 -4.08 5.49
N PHE A 9 -0.48 -3.71 4.51
CA PHE A 9 -0.95 -3.30 3.19
C PHE A 9 -1.81 -4.38 2.51
N LYS A 10 -1.49 -5.67 2.72
CA LYS A 10 -2.24 -6.77 2.10
C LYS A 10 -3.64 -6.87 2.66
N LYS A 11 -3.80 -6.72 3.97
CA LYS A 11 -5.12 -6.73 4.63
C LYS A 11 -6.03 -5.63 4.07
N HIS A 12 -5.54 -4.39 4.04
CA HIS A 12 -6.28 -3.26 3.48
C HIS A 12 -6.57 -3.42 1.99
N TRP A 13 -5.61 -3.94 1.21
CA TRP A 13 -5.81 -4.19 -0.22
C TRP A 13 -6.90 -5.25 -0.49
N LEU A 14 -6.94 -6.32 0.33
CA LEU A 14 -7.93 -7.37 0.19
C LEU A 14 -9.33 -6.94 0.61
N ASP A 15 -9.43 -6.00 1.55
CA ASP A 15 -10.69 -5.39 1.99
C ASP A 15 -11.35 -4.51 0.92
N LEU A 16 -10.54 -3.93 0.02
CA LEU A 16 -11.05 -3.15 -1.11
C LEU A 16 -11.80 -4.02 -2.14
N THR A 17 -12.88 -3.46 -2.67
CA THR A 17 -13.58 -3.97 -3.86
C THR A 17 -12.71 -3.83 -5.12
N PRO A 18 -13.01 -4.57 -6.21
CA PRO A 18 -12.27 -4.46 -7.47
C PRO A 18 -12.20 -3.03 -8.03
N ASP A 19 -13.27 -2.26 -7.91
CA ASP A 19 -13.34 -0.87 -8.37
C ASP A 19 -12.46 0.06 -7.52
N GLU A 20 -12.50 -0.11 -6.20
CA GLU A 20 -11.66 0.67 -5.28
C GLU A 20 -10.17 0.35 -5.45
N ARG A 21 -9.83 -0.91 -5.74
CA ARG A 21 -8.46 -1.32 -6.07
C ARG A 21 -7.97 -0.65 -7.35
N LYS A 22 -8.85 -0.53 -8.35
CA LYS A 22 -8.54 0.16 -9.60
C LYS A 22 -8.32 1.65 -9.36
N ALA A 23 -9.23 2.30 -8.63
CA ALA A 23 -9.10 3.71 -8.25
C ALA A 23 -7.82 3.98 -7.45
N PHE A 24 -7.52 3.14 -6.44
CA PHE A 24 -6.28 3.24 -5.67
C PHE A 24 -5.04 3.13 -6.57
N ALA A 25 -5.05 2.20 -7.52
CA ALA A 25 -3.93 1.99 -8.43
C ALA A 25 -3.70 3.22 -9.32
N GLU A 26 -4.78 3.77 -9.88
CA GLU A 26 -4.74 4.98 -10.71
C GLU A 26 -4.20 6.18 -9.91
N GLU A 27 -4.68 6.39 -8.68
CA GLU A 27 -4.19 7.43 -7.77
C GLU A 27 -2.69 7.24 -7.44
N ALA A 28 -2.27 6.00 -7.20
CA ALA A 28 -0.87 5.66 -6.94
C ALA A 28 0.01 5.70 -8.21
N GLY A 29 -0.58 5.94 -9.39
CA GLY A 29 0.13 5.96 -10.67
C GLY A 29 0.68 4.60 -11.09
N THR A 30 -0.04 3.52 -10.79
CA THR A 30 0.28 2.13 -11.11
C THR A 30 -0.99 1.38 -11.53
N THR A 31 -0.94 0.05 -11.62
CA THR A 31 -2.10 -0.80 -11.95
C THR A 31 -2.45 -1.73 -10.78
N SER A 32 -3.74 -2.09 -10.68
CA SER A 32 -4.23 -3.01 -9.64
C SER A 32 -3.53 -4.37 -9.72
N ASN A 33 -3.29 -4.86 -10.94
CA ASN A 33 -2.49 -6.07 -11.18
C ASN A 33 -1.06 -5.93 -10.66
N TYR A 34 -0.39 -4.80 -10.91
CA TYR A 34 0.97 -4.58 -10.40
C TYR A 34 1.00 -4.62 -8.86
N ILE A 35 0.04 -3.96 -8.22
CA ILE A 35 -0.08 -3.96 -6.76
C ILE A 35 -0.33 -5.38 -6.25
N GLN A 36 -1.30 -6.08 -6.82
CA GLN A 36 -1.69 -7.43 -6.38
C GLN A 36 -0.60 -8.47 -6.62
N THR A 37 0.17 -8.39 -7.70
CA THR A 37 1.23 -9.35 -8.04
C THR A 37 2.53 -9.05 -7.30
N HIS A 38 2.89 -7.77 -7.15
CA HIS A 38 4.22 -7.39 -6.66
C HIS A 38 4.22 -6.77 -5.26
N LEU A 39 3.25 -5.92 -4.93
CA LEU A 39 3.30 -5.09 -3.72
C LEU A 39 2.65 -5.78 -2.52
N THR A 40 1.49 -6.42 -2.69
CA THR A 40 0.84 -7.19 -1.62
C THR A 40 1.70 -8.35 -1.12
N GLY A 41 2.44 -8.98 -2.03
CA GLY A 41 3.37 -10.07 -1.75
C GLY A 41 4.80 -9.62 -1.49
N ARG A 42 5.06 -8.31 -1.39
CA ARG A 42 6.39 -7.70 -1.15
C ARG A 42 7.50 -8.19 -2.09
N ARG A 43 7.12 -8.66 -3.30
CA ARG A 43 8.06 -9.23 -4.28
C ARG A 43 8.93 -8.15 -4.94
N LYS A 44 8.44 -6.91 -5.01
CA LYS A 44 9.21 -5.76 -5.46
C LYS A 44 9.08 -4.61 -4.48
N MET A 45 10.21 -3.95 -4.25
CA MET A 45 10.26 -2.69 -3.53
C MET A 45 9.84 -1.54 -4.46
N PRO A 46 8.85 -0.71 -4.10
CA PRO A 46 8.52 0.48 -4.85
C PRO A 46 9.73 1.41 -4.96
N GLY A 47 10.00 1.95 -6.14
CA GLY A 47 10.96 3.04 -6.30
C GLY A 47 10.48 4.31 -5.57
N LYS A 48 11.38 5.30 -5.39
CA LYS A 48 11.11 6.52 -4.60
C LYS A 48 9.78 7.22 -4.98
N VAL A 49 9.55 7.42 -6.28
CA VAL A 49 8.34 8.09 -6.80
C VAL A 49 7.08 7.27 -6.54
N LEU A 50 7.13 5.96 -6.78
CA LEU A 50 6.00 5.07 -6.53
C LEU A 50 5.68 4.97 -5.03
N MET A 51 6.70 4.93 -4.18
CA MET A 51 6.54 4.93 -2.72
C MET A 51 5.83 6.20 -2.23
N GLU A 52 6.14 7.36 -2.80
CA GLU A 52 5.48 8.63 -2.44
C GLU A 52 4.02 8.65 -2.88
N LYS A 53 3.73 8.19 -4.09
CA LYS A 53 2.35 8.08 -4.59
C LYS A 53 1.53 7.09 -3.77
N LEU A 54 2.09 5.91 -3.47
CA LEU A 54 1.47 4.91 -2.59
C LEU A 54 1.21 5.50 -1.20
N PHE A 55 2.19 6.19 -0.60
CA PHE A 55 2.00 6.84 0.70
C PHE A 55 0.86 7.86 0.66
N LYS A 56 0.77 8.67 -0.39
CA LYS A 56 -0.32 9.64 -0.55
C LYS A 56 -1.68 8.95 -0.64
N ALA A 57 -1.80 7.91 -1.46
CA ALA A 57 -3.04 7.13 -1.62
C ALA A 57 -3.44 6.43 -0.31
N CYS A 58 -2.49 5.79 0.38
CA CYS A 58 -2.73 5.18 1.69
C CYS A 58 -3.13 6.22 2.76
N LYS A 59 -2.52 7.41 2.74
CA LYS A 59 -2.83 8.50 3.69
C LYS A 59 -4.23 9.06 3.47
N VAL A 60 -4.66 9.26 2.21
CA VAL A 60 -6.02 9.72 1.87
C VAL A 60 -7.08 8.75 2.41
N ARG A 61 -6.77 7.45 2.40
CA ARG A 61 -7.65 6.39 2.90
C ARG A 61 -7.50 6.12 4.41
N GLY A 62 -6.63 6.86 5.10
CA GLY A 62 -6.40 6.73 6.54
C GLY A 62 -5.65 5.46 6.96
N TRP A 63 -5.04 4.74 6.01
CA TRP A 63 -4.38 3.45 6.25
C TRP A 63 -3.02 3.59 6.95
N VAL A 64 -2.32 4.68 6.65
CA VAL A 64 -1.02 5.02 7.25
C VAL A 64 -1.01 6.48 7.65
N ARG A 65 -0.31 6.78 8.74
CA ARG A 65 -0.08 8.15 9.22
C ARG A 65 1.24 8.68 8.70
N THR A 66 2.25 7.83 8.64
CA THR A 66 3.63 8.21 8.32
C THR A 66 4.24 7.36 7.19
N LYS A 67 5.15 7.95 6.42
CA LYS A 67 5.86 7.23 5.33
C LYS A 67 6.66 6.02 5.84
N PRO A 68 7.32 6.08 7.02
CA PRO A 68 8.02 4.92 7.59
C PRO A 68 7.12 3.70 7.82
N GLU A 69 5.85 3.86 8.22
CA GLU A 69 4.93 2.71 8.40
C GLU A 69 4.77 1.90 7.10
N LEU A 70 4.61 2.61 5.97
CA LEU A 70 4.53 1.99 4.65
C LEU A 70 5.86 1.35 4.25
N VAL A 71 6.99 2.02 4.52
CA VAL A 71 8.33 1.53 4.17
C VAL A 71 8.68 0.28 4.97
N ILE A 72 8.35 0.24 6.27
CA ILE A 72 8.58 -0.92 7.15
C ILE A 72 7.86 -2.16 6.61
N PHE A 73 6.64 -2.02 6.08
CA PHE A 73 5.94 -3.13 5.45
C PHE A 73 6.72 -3.75 4.29
N PHE A 74 7.39 -2.95 3.44
CA PHE A 74 8.15 -3.45 2.29
C PHE A 74 9.56 -3.96 2.64
N HIS A 75 10.10 -3.58 3.80
CA HIS A 75 11.41 -4.03 4.29
C HIS A 75 11.35 -5.31 5.14
N SER A 76 10.14 -5.81 5.45
CA SER A 76 9.91 -6.87 6.43
C SER A 76 9.53 -8.22 5.86
#